data_AF-A0A7H9BG66-F1
#
_entry.id   AF-A0A7H9BG66-F1
#
_cell.length_a   1.000
_cell.length_b   1.000
_cell.length_c   1.000
_cell.angle_alpha   90.00
_cell.angle_beta   90.00
_cell.angle_gamma   90.00
#
_symmetry.space_group_name_H-M   'P 1'
#
loop_
_entity.id
_entity.type
_entity.pdbx_description
1 polymer ?
#
loop_
_entity_poly.entity_id
_entity_poly.type
_entity_poly.pdbx_seq_one_letter_code
_entity_poly.pdbx_strand_id
1 'polypeptide(L)'
;MKPILCLALSLALSAPALVQADPRMPDEMMRGRSSQYQEGFRDGFREAVRMMNGGGNSGGGNHWGRGIHILSAVYSSNRGGSCDFTRRLASQANGRNSFNFASNDGWCGDPAVGHVKYANIIYSCNGREQSVSVRQERSTTLRCY
;
A
#
# COMPACT_ATOMS: atom_id res chain seq x y z
N MET A 1 -24.12 -50.05 -56.45
CA MET A 1 -23.10 -50.80 -55.70
C MET A 1 -21.93 -49.84 -55.49
N LYS A 2 -21.70 -49.37 -54.26
CA LYS A 2 -20.85 -48.21 -53.94
C LYS A 2 -19.39 -48.62 -53.65
N PRO A 3 -18.38 -47.87 -54.11
CA PRO A 3 -16.97 -48.18 -53.89
C PRO A 3 -16.32 -47.40 -52.73
N ILE A 4 -15.22 -47.97 -52.24
CA ILE A 4 -13.94 -47.34 -51.85
C ILE A 4 -13.92 -46.39 -50.63
N LEU A 5 -13.24 -46.89 -49.58
CA LEU A 5 -12.10 -46.31 -48.85
C LEU A 5 -12.06 -44.78 -48.65
N CYS A 6 -12.01 -44.33 -47.38
CA CYS A 6 -11.00 -43.35 -46.96
C CYS A 6 -10.91 -43.28 -45.42
N LEU A 7 -9.77 -43.77 -44.94
CA LEU A 7 -9.26 -43.66 -43.59
C LEU A 7 -8.92 -42.18 -43.33
N ALA A 8 -9.65 -41.49 -42.43
CA ALA A 8 -9.29 -40.15 -42.01
C ALA A 8 -8.77 -40.20 -40.56
N LEU A 9 -7.44 -40.26 -40.45
CA LEU A 9 -6.70 -40.13 -39.20
C LEU A 9 -6.79 -38.67 -38.74
N SER A 10 -7.76 -38.35 -37.88
CA SER A 10 -7.89 -37.03 -37.29
C SER A 10 -6.83 -36.85 -36.19
N LEU A 11 -5.70 -36.25 -36.57
CA LEU A 11 -4.68 -35.77 -35.66
C LEU A 11 -5.26 -34.59 -34.86
N ALA A 12 -5.70 -34.85 -33.62
CA ALA A 12 -6.11 -33.80 -32.71
C ALA A 12 -4.87 -33.01 -32.28
N LEU A 13 -4.65 -31.87 -32.94
CA LEU A 13 -3.64 -30.91 -32.54
C LEU A 13 -4.08 -30.31 -31.20
N SER A 14 -3.59 -30.86 -30.11
CA SER A 14 -3.81 -30.30 -28.78
C SER A 14 -3.13 -28.93 -28.72
N ALA A 15 -3.92 -27.87 -28.87
CA ALA A 15 -3.45 -26.53 -28.57
C ALA A 15 -3.04 -26.52 -27.08
N PRO A 16 -1.81 -26.10 -26.74
CA PRO A 16 -1.53 -25.80 -25.34
C PRO A 16 -2.48 -24.65 -24.97
N ALA A 17 -3.34 -24.91 -23.99
CA ALA A 17 -4.09 -23.87 -23.34
C ALA A 17 -3.08 -22.81 -22.91
N LEU A 18 -3.23 -21.60 -23.46
CA LEU A 18 -2.57 -20.43 -22.91
C LEU A 18 -3.04 -20.37 -21.45
N VAL A 19 -2.14 -20.76 -20.54
CA VAL A 19 -2.28 -20.56 -19.11
C VAL A 19 -2.39 -19.04 -18.94
N GLN A 20 -3.62 -18.55 -18.93
CA GLN A 20 -3.93 -17.21 -18.51
C GLN A 20 -3.47 -17.15 -17.06
N ALA A 21 -2.39 -16.41 -16.80
CA ALA A 21 -1.97 -16.07 -15.46
C ALA A 21 -3.09 -15.23 -14.84
N ASP A 22 -4.03 -15.91 -14.19
CA ASP A 22 -5.07 -15.31 -13.40
C ASP A 22 -4.36 -14.50 -12.29
N PRO A 23 -4.56 -13.18 -12.16
CA PRO A 23 -3.96 -12.39 -11.07
C PRO A 23 -4.66 -12.67 -9.72
N ARG A 24 -5.05 -13.93 -9.49
CA ARG A 24 -5.65 -14.44 -8.28
C ARG A 24 -4.51 -14.87 -7.37
N MET A 25 -4.07 -13.93 -6.53
CA MET A 25 -3.16 -14.20 -5.42
C MET A 25 -3.68 -15.43 -4.65
N PRO A 26 -2.92 -16.55 -4.57
CA PRO A 26 -3.41 -17.73 -3.88
C PRO A 26 -3.45 -17.46 -2.37
N ASP A 27 -4.63 -17.54 -1.79
CA ASP A 27 -4.88 -17.42 -0.33
C ASP A 27 -3.92 -18.30 0.51
N GLU A 28 -3.37 -19.37 -0.07
CA GLU A 28 -2.34 -20.24 0.52
C GLU A 28 -1.05 -19.50 0.88
N MET A 29 -0.59 -18.51 0.10
CA MET A 29 0.64 -17.77 0.40
C MET A 29 0.50 -16.78 1.58
N MET A 30 -0.74 -16.46 1.96
CA MET A 30 -1.08 -15.54 3.05
C MET A 30 -1.37 -16.25 4.37
N ARG A 31 -1.66 -17.55 4.32
CA ARG A 31 -2.09 -18.33 5.47
C ARG A 31 -0.96 -18.45 6.50
N GLY A 32 -1.25 -18.11 7.75
CA GLY A 32 -0.28 -18.17 8.86
C GLY A 32 0.60 -16.91 9.03
N ARG A 33 0.41 -15.87 8.21
CA ARG A 33 1.11 -14.59 8.39
C ARG A 33 0.35 -13.67 9.34
N SER A 34 1.04 -12.74 9.99
CA SER A 34 0.42 -11.77 10.90
C SER A 34 -0.61 -10.89 10.17
N SER A 35 -1.64 -10.43 10.88
CA SER A 35 -2.68 -9.53 10.35
C SER A 35 -2.08 -8.29 9.70
N GLN A 36 -1.05 -7.70 10.32
CA GLN A 36 -0.31 -6.56 9.77
C GLN A 36 0.34 -6.87 8.42
N TYR A 37 0.93 -8.05 8.25
CA TYR A 37 1.53 -8.44 6.97
C TYR A 37 0.47 -8.60 5.87
N GLN A 38 -0.64 -9.28 6.20
CA GLN A 38 -1.74 -9.48 5.27
C GLN A 38 -2.34 -8.15 4.80
N GLU A 39 -2.52 -7.20 5.72
CA GLU A 39 -3.02 -5.86 5.42
C GLU A 39 -2.03 -5.05 4.58
N GLY A 40 -0.74 -5.05 4.93
CA GLY A 40 0.29 -4.33 4.18
C GLY A 40 0.41 -4.84 2.74
N PHE A 41 0.32 -6.15 2.56
CA PHE A 41 0.30 -6.75 1.23
C PHE A 41 -0.97 -6.40 0.45
N ARG A 42 -2.14 -6.41 1.10
CA ARG A 42 -3.41 -6.02 0.45
C ARG A 42 -3.38 -4.58 -0.03
N ASP A 43 -2.82 -3.66 0.75
CA ASP A 43 -2.66 -2.26 0.38
C ASP A 43 -1.67 -2.11 -0.78
N GLY A 44 -0.48 -2.73 -0.70
CA GLY A 44 0.52 -2.71 -1.77
C GLY A 44 0.00 -3.32 -3.08
N PHE A 45 -0.76 -4.42 -2.98
CA PHE A 45 -1.37 -5.07 -4.13
C PHE A 45 -2.50 -4.23 -4.74
N ARG A 46 -3.38 -3.65 -3.92
CA ARG A 46 -4.42 -2.73 -4.41
C ARG A 46 -3.80 -1.58 -5.19
N GLU A 47 -2.70 -1.05 -4.69
CA GLU A 47 -2.01 0.05 -5.36
C GLU A 47 -1.32 -0.42 -6.65
N ALA A 48 -0.68 -1.59 -6.65
CA ALA A 48 -0.14 -2.21 -7.87
C ALA A 48 -1.21 -2.46 -8.93
N VAL A 49 -2.41 -2.92 -8.53
CA VAL A 49 -3.55 -3.13 -9.44
C VAL A 49 -4.09 -1.80 -9.98
N ARG A 50 -4.12 -0.73 -9.17
CA ARG A 50 -4.46 0.62 -9.66
C ARG A 50 -3.46 1.11 -10.70
N MET A 51 -2.18 0.80 -10.52
CA MET A 51 -1.14 1.12 -11.49
C MET A 51 -1.26 0.30 -12.78
N MET A 52 -1.70 -0.96 -12.71
CA MET A 52 -1.86 -1.84 -13.88
C MET A 52 -3.15 -1.56 -14.67
N ASN A 53 -4.26 -1.26 -13.99
CA ASN A 53 -5.56 -1.01 -14.62
C ASN A 53 -5.74 0.44 -15.13
N GLY A 54 -4.79 1.34 -14.82
CA GLY A 54 -4.77 2.73 -15.28
C GLY A 54 -4.21 2.93 -16.71
N GLY A 55 -4.06 1.86 -17.50
CA GLY A 55 -3.53 1.90 -18.86
C GLY A 55 -4.55 2.39 -19.89
N GLY A 56 -4.86 3.69 -19.88
CA GLY A 56 -5.75 4.32 -20.87
C GLY A 56 -5.36 5.77 -21.14
N ASN A 57 -4.82 6.00 -22.34
CA ASN A 57 -4.47 7.28 -22.97
C ASN A 57 -5.14 8.55 -22.40
N SER A 58 -4.39 9.33 -21.61
CA SER A 58 -4.55 10.78 -21.40
C SER A 58 -3.33 11.32 -20.66
N GLY A 59 -2.65 12.33 -21.21
CA GLY A 59 -1.51 12.96 -20.54
C GLY A 59 -1.90 13.46 -19.15
N GLY A 60 -1.18 13.04 -18.11
CA GLY A 60 -1.53 13.40 -16.73
C GLY A 60 -0.61 12.72 -15.74
N GLY A 61 0.21 13.52 -15.05
CA GLY A 61 1.33 13.06 -14.23
C GLY A 61 0.96 12.09 -13.12
N ASN A 62 1.95 11.28 -12.74
CA ASN A 62 2.10 10.50 -11.52
C ASN A 62 1.03 10.83 -10.47
N HIS A 63 0.04 9.96 -10.27
CA HIS A 63 -0.89 10.07 -9.14
C HIS A 63 -0.19 9.90 -7.76
N TRP A 64 1.09 9.54 -7.79
CA TRP A 64 2.08 9.61 -6.70
C TRP A 64 2.77 10.99 -6.56
N GLY A 65 2.38 11.97 -7.38
CA GLY A 65 3.14 13.18 -7.64
C GLY A 65 2.42 14.48 -7.30
N ARG A 66 1.29 14.44 -6.58
CA ARG A 66 0.61 15.63 -6.06
C ARG A 66 0.12 15.39 -4.64
N GLY A 67 0.63 16.19 -3.70
CA GLY A 67 0.23 16.16 -2.30
C GLY A 67 1.08 15.24 -1.42
N ILE A 68 0.68 15.14 -0.16
CA ILE A 68 1.33 14.36 0.89
C ILE A 68 1.12 12.87 0.61
N HIS A 69 2.17 12.09 0.80
CA HIS A 69 2.11 10.63 0.83
C HIS A 69 2.90 10.10 2.03
N ILE A 70 2.21 9.58 3.04
CA ILE A 70 2.82 9.05 4.25
C ILE A 70 3.57 7.75 3.94
N LEU A 71 4.85 7.71 4.29
CA LEU A 71 5.73 6.54 4.12
C LEU A 71 5.88 5.76 5.43
N SER A 72 5.97 6.47 6.56
CA SER A 72 6.09 5.87 7.89
C SER A 72 5.58 6.86 8.94
N ALA A 73 4.92 6.36 10.00
CA ALA A 73 4.54 7.16 11.14
C ALA A 73 4.60 6.29 12.42
N VAL A 74 5.58 6.58 13.28
CA VAL A 74 5.84 5.81 14.50
C VAL A 74 5.82 6.72 15.72
N TYR A 75 5.04 6.34 16.72
CA TYR A 75 4.97 7.03 18.01
C TYR A 75 5.76 6.24 19.05
N SER A 76 6.83 6.80 19.59
CA SER A 76 7.74 6.06 20.46
C SER A 76 8.41 6.91 21.52
N SER A 77 8.99 6.24 22.52
CA SER A 77 9.84 6.84 23.55
C SER A 77 11.23 6.22 23.54
N ASN A 78 12.23 6.97 23.98
CA ASN A 78 13.59 6.46 24.19
C ASN A 78 13.68 5.47 25.38
N ARG A 79 12.64 5.38 26.21
CA ARG A 79 12.55 4.42 27.32
C ARG A 79 11.97 3.06 26.91
N GLY A 80 11.64 2.87 25.63
CA GLY A 80 10.94 1.70 25.12
C GLY A 80 9.47 2.00 24.84
N GLY A 81 8.82 1.08 24.14
CA GLY A 81 7.45 1.26 23.65
C GLY A 81 7.38 2.01 22.34
N SER A 82 6.68 1.43 21.37
CA SER A 82 6.38 2.07 20.10
C SER A 82 5.01 1.64 19.59
N CYS A 83 4.43 2.50 18.77
CA CYS A 83 3.24 2.22 18.01
C CYS A 83 3.44 2.70 16.57
N ASP A 84 3.12 1.83 15.62
CA ASP A 84 2.96 2.22 14.22
C ASP A 84 1.52 2.70 13.97
N PHE A 85 1.39 3.96 13.55
CA PHE A 85 0.11 4.57 13.16
C PHE A 85 0.11 5.04 11.70
N THR A 86 1.05 4.53 10.89
CA THR A 86 1.26 4.87 9.47
C THR A 86 -0.04 4.80 8.70
N ARG A 87 -0.76 3.69 8.79
CA ARG A 87 -2.02 3.49 8.05
C ARG A 87 -3.09 4.51 8.44
N ARG A 88 -3.23 4.79 9.73
CA ARG A 88 -4.24 5.72 10.24
C ARG A 88 -3.93 7.14 9.79
N LEU A 89 -2.67 7.58 9.87
CA LEU A 89 -2.26 8.88 9.36
C LEU A 89 -2.42 8.97 7.84
N ALA A 90 -1.97 7.95 7.09
CA ALA A 90 -2.09 7.88 5.64
C ALA A 90 -3.55 8.01 5.18
N SER A 91 -4.48 7.34 5.86
CA SER A 91 -5.93 7.41 5.53
C SER A 91 -6.50 8.83 5.64
N GLN A 92 -5.88 9.69 6.45
CA GLN A 92 -6.34 11.06 6.68
C GLN A 92 -5.56 12.09 5.87
N ALA A 93 -4.26 11.88 5.67
CA ALA A 93 -3.35 12.87 5.09
C ALA A 93 -3.04 12.66 3.60
N ASN A 94 -3.10 11.43 3.09
CA ASN A 94 -2.66 11.15 1.72
C ASN A 94 -3.50 11.91 0.68
N GLY A 95 -2.83 12.46 -0.33
CA GLY A 95 -3.45 13.23 -1.42
C GLY A 95 -3.80 14.67 -1.05
N ARG A 96 -3.55 15.11 0.18
CA ARG A 96 -3.76 16.51 0.61
C ARG A 96 -2.49 17.34 0.41
N ASN A 97 -2.65 18.64 0.16
CA ASN A 97 -1.52 19.59 0.14
C ASN A 97 -1.11 20.04 1.54
N SER A 98 -2.02 19.94 2.52
CA SER A 98 -1.72 20.24 3.91
C SER A 98 -2.53 19.36 4.85
N PHE A 99 -1.93 19.02 5.98
CA PHE A 99 -2.56 18.25 7.05
C PHE A 99 -2.07 18.74 8.41
N ASN A 100 -2.99 19.13 9.29
CA ASN A 100 -2.65 19.48 10.67
C ASN A 100 -2.59 18.20 11.50
N PHE A 101 -1.38 17.84 11.91
CA PHE A 101 -1.10 16.69 12.73
C PHE A 101 -0.95 17.10 14.19
N ALA A 102 -1.69 16.45 15.09
CA ALA A 102 -1.52 16.56 16.53
C ALA A 102 -0.91 15.26 17.09
N SER A 103 0.19 15.38 17.84
CA SER A 103 0.90 14.27 18.49
C SER A 103 0.26 13.98 19.85
N ASN A 104 -0.60 12.97 19.92
CA ASN A 104 -1.28 12.54 21.16
C ASN A 104 -1.52 11.02 21.17
N ASP A 105 -1.90 10.50 22.34
CA ASP A 105 -2.16 9.07 22.57
C ASP A 105 -3.42 8.58 21.80
N GLY A 106 -4.21 9.46 21.18
CA GLY A 106 -5.41 9.12 20.44
C GLY A 106 -5.18 8.36 19.13
N TRP A 107 -3.95 8.36 18.60
CA TRP A 107 -3.62 7.64 17.36
C TRP A 107 -3.59 6.12 17.53
N CYS A 108 -3.14 5.64 18.69
CA CYS A 108 -3.01 4.19 18.95
C CYS A 108 -2.79 3.82 20.42
N GLY A 109 -3.15 4.68 21.36
CA GLY A 109 -2.90 4.51 22.79
C GLY A 109 -1.55 5.08 23.23
N ASP A 110 -1.23 4.88 24.51
CA ASP A 110 0.05 5.26 25.10
C ASP A 110 1.04 4.07 25.05
N PRO A 111 2.05 4.09 24.17
CA PRO A 111 3.06 3.04 24.10
C PRO A 111 4.06 3.06 25.26
N ALA A 112 4.17 4.16 26.02
CA ALA A 112 5.16 4.35 27.07
C ALA A 112 4.60 5.23 28.20
N VAL A 113 3.81 4.61 29.08
CA VAL A 113 3.12 5.30 30.19
C VAL A 113 4.13 6.01 31.10
N GLY A 114 3.87 7.29 31.37
CA GLY A 114 4.74 8.12 32.22
C GLY A 114 6.01 8.63 31.54
N HIS A 115 6.16 8.42 30.23
CA HIS A 115 7.31 8.89 29.46
C HIS A 115 6.89 9.82 28.33
N VAL A 116 7.76 10.80 28.05
CA VAL A 116 7.60 11.69 26.90
C VAL A 116 7.82 10.87 25.62
N LYS A 117 6.91 11.05 24.68
CA LYS A 117 6.90 10.37 23.39
C LYS A 117 7.05 11.35 22.24
N TYR A 118 7.45 10.83 21.09
CA TYR A 118 7.64 11.56 19.86
C TYR A 118 6.99 10.82 18.71
N ALA A 119 6.22 11.54 17.90
CA ALA A 119 5.71 11.06 16.63
C ALA A 119 6.73 11.37 15.54
N ASN A 120 7.34 10.32 14.99
CA ASN A 120 8.29 10.40 13.89
C ASN A 120 7.55 10.04 12.61
N ILE A 121 7.38 11.02 11.74
CA ILE A 121 6.60 10.91 10.50
C ILE A 121 7.55 11.13 9.33
N ILE A 122 7.54 10.18 8.40
CA ILE A 122 8.20 10.26 7.11
C ILE A 122 7.11 10.31 6.05
N TYR A 123 7.16 11.31 5.19
CA TYR A 123 6.22 11.46 4.08
C TYR A 123 6.95 11.96 2.83
N SER A 124 6.47 11.58 1.65
CA SER A 124 6.90 12.19 0.41
C SER A 124 5.95 13.30 -0.01
N CYS A 125 6.52 14.34 -0.61
CA CYS A 125 5.81 15.37 -1.33
C CYS A 125 6.42 15.48 -2.72
N ASN A 126 5.63 15.21 -3.76
CA ASN A 126 6.09 15.26 -5.16
C ASN A 126 7.39 14.45 -5.38
N GLY A 127 7.48 13.27 -4.76
CA GLY A 127 8.66 12.38 -4.84
C GLY A 127 9.84 12.76 -3.94
N ARG A 128 9.73 13.82 -3.13
CA ARG A 128 10.77 14.24 -2.17
C ARG A 128 10.37 13.82 -0.76
N GLU A 129 11.20 13.01 -0.11
CA GLU A 129 10.99 12.60 1.27
C GLU A 129 11.23 13.75 2.25
N GLN A 130 10.39 13.83 3.28
CA GLN A 130 10.42 14.78 4.38
C GLN A 130 10.23 14.00 5.68
N SER A 131 10.97 14.38 6.72
CA SER A 131 10.90 13.76 8.04
C SER A 131 10.60 14.81 9.10
N VAL A 132 9.66 14.51 9.99
CA VAL A 132 9.23 15.40 11.06
C VAL A 132 9.12 14.61 12.36
N SER A 133 9.70 15.13 13.43
CA SER A 133 9.53 14.61 14.78
C SER A 133 8.73 15.59 15.64
N VAL A 134 7.64 15.12 16.22
CA VAL A 134 6.71 15.95 16.99
C VAL A 134 6.56 15.39 18.41
N ARG A 135 7.02 16.15 19.40
CA ARG A 135 6.84 15.81 20.81
C ARG A 135 5.35 15.67 21.15
N GLN A 136 5.03 14.80 22.09
CA GLN A 136 3.68 14.66 22.65
C GLN A 136 3.06 16.03 23.06
N GLU A 137 1.74 16.14 22.87
CA GLU A 137 0.89 17.32 23.06
C GLU A 137 1.32 18.53 22.20
N ARG A 138 2.03 18.30 21.10
CA ARG A 138 2.33 19.33 20.10
C ARG A 138 1.65 19.01 18.78
N SER A 139 1.41 20.06 18.01
CA SER A 139 0.90 19.96 16.64
C SER A 139 1.90 20.51 15.64
N THR A 140 1.85 19.99 14.42
CA THR A 140 2.59 20.51 13.26
C THR A 140 1.72 20.43 12.01
N THR A 141 2.08 21.17 10.97
CA THR A 141 1.42 21.05 9.66
C THR A 141 2.34 20.32 8.69
N LEU A 142 1.92 19.16 8.22
CA LEU A 142 2.53 18.51 7.05
C LEU A 142 2.12 19.31 5.82
N ARG A 143 3.07 19.65 4.94
CA ARG A 143 2.82 20.53 3.79
C ARG A 143 3.46 19.98 2.54
N CYS A 144 2.74 20.09 1.44
CA CYS A 144 3.20 19.77 0.10
C CYS A 144 2.72 20.85 -0.86
N TYR A 145 3.68 21.57 -1.45
CA TYR A 145 3.47 22.67 -2.38
C TYR A 145 4.24 22.40 -3.68
#